data_AF-A0A8R1I3K5-F1
#
_entry.id   AF-A0A8R1I3K5-F1
#
_cell.length_a   1.000
_cell.length_b   1.000
_cell.length_c   1.000
_cell.angle_alpha   90.00
_cell.angle_beta   90.00
_cell.angle_gamma   90.00
#
_symmetry.space_group_name_H-M   'P 1'
#
loop_
_entity.id
_entity.type
_entity.pdbx_description
1 polymer ?
#
loop_
_entity_poly.entity_id
_entity_poly.type
_entity_poly.pdbx_seq_one_letter_code
_entity_poly.pdbx_strand_id
1 'polypeptide(L)'
;MPIGDYPTIGEYAEAQKKLGSCLPEFRATMVKSVQIGSTFGVPFGLYVAWRQHGTHLKPFIGKSFATWLTSTLTFSCLGLMGGVYNCLRVKFE
;
A
#
# COMPACT_ATOMS: atom_id res chain seq x y z
N MET A 1 16.28 8.43 20.06
CA MET A 1 16.21 7.05 20.53
C MET A 1 17.63 6.61 20.86
N PRO A 2 17.91 6.12 22.07
CA PRO A 2 19.21 5.54 22.37
C PRO A 2 19.44 4.34 21.44
N ILE A 3 20.68 4.22 20.98
CA ILE A 3 21.16 3.16 20.08
C ILE A 3 21.43 1.93 20.96
N GLY A 4 20.64 0.86 20.86
CA GLY A 4 21.07 -0.42 21.45
C GLY A 4 20.02 -1.47 21.81
N ASP A 5 18.83 -1.09 22.29
CA ASP A 5 17.86 -2.07 22.80
C ASP A 5 16.80 -2.43 21.75
N TYR A 6 17.07 -3.45 20.95
CA TYR A 6 16.04 -4.10 20.14
C TYR A 6 15.41 -5.19 21.02
N PRO A 7 14.11 -5.13 21.34
CA PRO A 7 13.45 -6.18 22.10
C PRO A 7 13.60 -7.53 21.42
N THR A 8 13.64 -8.58 22.23
CA THR A 8 13.62 -9.95 21.70
C THR A 8 12.29 -10.22 20.99
N ILE A 9 12.28 -11.15 20.02
CA ILE A 9 11.07 -11.49 19.25
C ILE A 9 9.89 -11.86 20.17
N GLY A 10 10.17 -12.45 21.34
CA GLY A 10 9.16 -12.77 22.36
C GLY A 10 8.53 -11.54 23.02
N GLU A 11 9.33 -10.54 23.40
CA GLU A 11 8.84 -9.29 24.01
C GLU A 11 8.04 -8.45 23.01
N TYR A 12 8.44 -8.44 21.74
CA TYR A 12 7.67 -7.86 20.64
C TYR A 12 6.30 -8.54 20.47
N ALA A 13 6.26 -9.87 20.49
CA ALA A 13 5.03 -10.63 20.34
C ALA A 13 4.06 -10.40 21.50
N GLU A 14 4.57 -10.32 22.73
CA GLU A 14 3.75 -9.99 23.90
C GLU A 14 3.26 -8.53 23.88
N ALA A 15 4.09 -7.58 23.46
CA ALA A 15 3.70 -6.19 23.33
C ALA A 15 2.64 -5.98 22.24
N GLN A 16 2.77 -6.66 21.09
CA GLN A 16 1.72 -6.69 20.07
C GLN A 16 0.41 -7.32 20.58
N LYS A 17 0.51 -8.39 21.38
CA LYS A 17 -0.66 -9.06 21.97
C LYS A 17 -1.38 -8.17 22.99
N LYS A 18 -0.63 -7.34 23.73
CA LYS A 18 -1.16 -6.36 24.71
C LYS A 18 -1.74 -5.10 24.05
N LEU A 19 -1.17 -4.63 22.95
CA LEU A 19 -1.62 -3.40 22.25
C LEU A 19 -2.98 -3.55 21.54
N GLY A 20 -3.48 -4.79 21.38
CA GLY A 20 -4.78 -5.03 20.76
C GLY A 20 -4.77 -4.75 19.25
N SER A 21 -5.77 -5.27 18.56
CA SER A 21 -5.78 -5.30 17.10
C SER A 21 -5.70 -3.90 16.48
N CYS A 22 -4.60 -3.62 15.79
CA CYS A 22 -4.40 -2.41 14.97
C CYS A 22 -5.29 -2.40 13.69
N LEU A 23 -6.31 -3.27 13.63
CA LEU A 23 -7.30 -3.39 12.56
C LEU A 23 -7.85 -2.06 12.04
N PRO A 24 -8.23 -1.07 12.87
CA PRO A 24 -8.81 0.17 12.35
C PRO A 24 -7.78 1.07 11.65
N GLU A 25 -6.56 1.20 12.19
CA GLU A 25 -5.51 2.01 11.54
C GLU A 25 -4.95 1.33 10.30
N PHE A 26 -4.78 0.01 10.36
CA PHE A 26 -4.39 -0.79 9.21
C PHE A 26 -5.43 -0.66 8.09
N ARG A 27 -6.72 -0.77 8.43
CA ARG A 27 -7.82 -0.58 7.47
C ARG A 27 -7.83 0.83 6.90
N ALA A 28 -7.66 1.87 7.72
CA ALA A 28 -7.63 3.25 7.25
C ALA A 28 -6.44 3.50 6.29
N THR A 29 -5.27 2.95 6.60
CA THR A 29 -4.07 3.04 5.76
C THR A 29 -4.25 2.30 4.45
N MET A 30 -4.82 1.10 4.49
CA MET A 30 -5.15 0.30 3.30
C MET A 30 -6.19 0.98 2.40
N VAL A 31 -7.24 1.57 2.99
CA VAL A 31 -8.26 2.31 2.23
C VAL A 31 -7.62 3.53 1.56
N LYS A 32 -6.79 4.30 2.27
CA LYS A 32 -6.08 5.44 1.68
C LYS A 32 -5.12 5.02 0.57
N SER A 33 -4.36 3.94 0.73
CA SER A 33 -3.42 3.49 -0.29
C SER A 33 -4.12 2.97 -1.54
N VAL A 34 -5.25 2.28 -1.40
CA VAL A 34 -6.09 1.86 -2.54
C VAL A 34 -6.69 3.08 -3.22
N GLN A 35 -7.17 4.06 -2.46
CA GLN A 35 -7.76 5.28 -3.00
C GLN A 35 -6.72 6.14 -3.74
N ILE A 36 -5.50 6.27 -3.22
CA ILE A 36 -4.38 6.93 -3.91
C ILE A 36 -4.01 6.13 -5.17
N GLY A 37 -3.86 4.81 -5.05
CA GLY A 37 -3.52 3.95 -6.19
C GLY A 37 -4.53 4.01 -7.32
N SER A 38 -5.83 3.99 -7.00
CA SER A 38 -6.88 4.09 -8.00
C SER A 38 -6.97 5.49 -8.60
N THR A 39 -6.84 6.54 -7.79
CA THR A 39 -6.94 7.94 -8.25
C THR A 39 -5.78 8.34 -9.15
N PHE A 40 -4.54 7.95 -8.81
CA PHE A 40 -3.36 8.21 -9.64
C PHE A 40 -3.20 7.20 -10.78
N GLY A 41 -3.70 5.97 -10.61
CA GLY A 41 -3.60 4.92 -11.60
C GLY A 41 -4.43 5.17 -12.86
N VAL A 42 -5.59 5.81 -12.74
CA VAL A 42 -6.47 6.11 -13.89
C VAL A 42 -5.82 7.07 -14.89
N PRO A 43 -5.37 8.28 -14.50
CA PRO A 43 -4.73 9.21 -15.44
C PRO A 43 -3.40 8.66 -15.96
N PHE A 44 -2.62 7.96 -15.13
CA PHE A 44 -1.38 7.33 -15.56
C PHE A 44 -1.62 6.21 -16.58
N GLY A 45 -2.62 5.36 -16.35
CA GLY A 45 -2.95 4.28 -17.26
C GLY A 45 -3.48 4.77 -18.61
N LEU A 46 -4.32 5.80 -18.59
CA LEU A 46 -4.79 6.47 -19.81
C LEU A 46 -3.63 7.11 -20.58
N TYR A 47 -2.69 7.78 -19.89
CA TYR A 47 -1.52 8.38 -20.52
C TYR A 47 -0.61 7.33 -21.18
N VAL A 48 -0.29 6.23 -20.47
CA VAL A 48 0.56 5.16 -21.00
C VAL A 48 -0.10 4.47 -22.19
N ALA A 49 -1.40 4.19 -22.11
CA ALA A 49 -2.14 3.57 -23.21
C ALA A 49 -2.21 4.47 -24.44
N TRP A 50 -2.43 5.78 -24.25
CA TRP A 50 -2.44 6.77 -25.32
C TRP A 50 -1.07 6.86 -26.01
N ARG A 51 0.02 6.88 -25.23
CA ARG A 51 1.38 6.96 -25.77
C ARG A 51 1.83 5.69 -26.51
N GLN A 52 1.33 4.52 -26.11
CA GLN A 52 1.74 3.23 -26.72
C GLN A 52 0.92 2.82 -27.94
N HIS A 53 -0.38 3.13 -28.00
CA HIS A 53 -1.27 2.59 -29.04
C HIS A 53 -2.15 3.63 -29.74
N GLY A 54 -2.02 4.92 -29.41
CA GLY A 54 -2.75 5.99 -30.07
C GLY A 54 -4.26 5.78 -30.00
N THR A 55 -4.92 5.72 -31.15
CA THR A 55 -6.40 5.66 -31.29
C THR A 55 -6.98 4.24 -31.43
N HIS A 56 -6.16 3.18 -31.38
CA HIS A 56 -6.66 1.81 -31.48
C HIS A 56 -7.41 1.40 -30.21
N LEU A 57 -8.75 1.44 -30.26
CA LEU A 57 -9.67 1.21 -29.13
C LEU A 57 -9.46 -0.12 -28.39
N LYS A 58 -9.29 -1.24 -29.11
CA LYS A 58 -9.09 -2.57 -28.50
C LYS A 58 -7.84 -2.66 -27.60
N PRO A 59 -6.62 -2.38 -28.11
CA PRO A 59 -5.41 -2.42 -27.30
C PRO A 59 -5.34 -1.29 -26.26
N PHE A 60 -5.98 -0.14 -26.54
CA PHE A 60 -6.04 1.00 -25.62
C PHE A 60 -6.76 0.65 -24.32
N ILE A 61 -7.97 0.06 -24.40
CA ILE A 61 -8.75 -0.29 -23.21
C ILE A 61 -8.05 -1.40 -22.41
N GLY A 62 -7.57 -2.44 -23.08
CA GLY A 62 -6.90 -3.57 -22.42
C GLY A 62 -5.63 -3.14 -21.66
N LYS A 63 -4.79 -2.30 -22.28
CA LYS A 63 -3.58 -1.80 -21.61
C LYS A 63 -3.86 -0.74 -20.56
N SER A 64 -4.81 0.17 -20.78
CA SER A 64 -5.24 1.14 -19.77
C SER A 64 -5.65 0.43 -18.49
N PHE A 65 -6.49 -0.60 -18.63
CA PHE A 65 -6.96 -1.41 -17.51
C PHE A 65 -5.83 -2.16 -16.82
N ALA A 66 -4.92 -2.78 -17.59
CA ALA A 66 -3.76 -3.45 -17.04
C ALA A 66 -2.87 -2.49 -16.23
N THR A 67 -2.53 -1.33 -16.78
CA THR A 67 -1.72 -0.31 -16.09
C THR A 67 -2.42 0.27 -14.87
N TRP A 68 -3.74 0.44 -14.92
CA TRP A 68 -4.53 0.87 -13.78
C TRP A 68 -4.53 -0.18 -12.66
N LEU A 69 -4.72 -1.46 -13.00
CA LEU A 69 -4.63 -2.55 -12.04
C LEU A 69 -3.24 -2.65 -11.43
N THR A 70 -2.19 -2.60 -12.25
CA THR A 70 -0.81 -2.71 -11.78
C THR A 70 -0.47 -1.57 -10.83
N SER A 71 -0.81 -0.32 -11.18
CA SER A 71 -0.56 0.85 -10.33
C SER A 71 -1.34 0.78 -9.02
N THR A 72 -2.62 0.41 -9.07
CA THR A 72 -3.44 0.19 -7.88
C THR A 72 -2.84 -0.89 -6.97
N LEU A 73 -2.35 -2.01 -7.55
CA LEU A 73 -1.66 -3.07 -6.82
C LEU A 73 -0.35 -2.60 -6.19
N THR A 74 0.44 -1.79 -6.89
CA THR A 74 1.72 -1.30 -6.37
C THR A 74 1.50 -0.39 -5.16
N PHE A 75 0.58 0.56 -5.27
CA PHE A 75 0.21 1.43 -4.15
C PHE A 75 -0.45 0.66 -3.01
N SER A 76 -1.23 -0.38 -3.31
CA SER A 76 -1.78 -1.27 -2.28
C SER A 76 -0.69 -2.04 -1.54
N CYS A 77 0.34 -2.54 -2.22
CA CYS A 77 1.50 -3.17 -1.59
C CYS A 77 2.28 -2.19 -0.70
N LEU A 78 2.47 -0.94 -1.15
CA LEU A 78 3.09 0.10 -0.35
C LEU A 78 2.26 0.45 0.89
N GLY A 79 0.93 0.49 0.74
CA GLY A 79 0.00 0.66 1.86
C GLY A 79 0.01 -0.49 2.84
N LEU A 80 0.13 -1.72 2.35
CA LEU A 80 0.31 -2.92 3.15
C LEU A 80 1.60 -2.83 3.96
N MET A 81 2.73 -2.52 3.33
CA MET A 81 4.00 -2.35 4.03
C MET A 81 3.95 -1.21 5.05
N GLY A 82 3.38 -0.05 4.70
CA GLY A 82 3.25 1.09 5.61
C GLY A 82 2.29 0.83 6.78
N GLY A 83 1.16 0.17 6.51
CA GLY A 83 0.19 -0.21 7.52
C GLY A 83 0.72 -1.28 8.47
N VAL A 84 1.42 -2.28 7.91
CA VAL A 84 2.11 -3.31 8.69
C VAL A 84 3.25 -2.70 9.52
N TYR A 85 4.02 -1.76 8.95
CA TYR A 85 5.07 -1.05 9.68
C TYR A 85 4.52 -0.24 10.85
N ASN A 86 3.46 0.55 10.65
CA ASN A 86 2.83 1.30 11.74
C ASN A 86 2.20 0.38 12.81
N CYS A 87 1.63 -0.75 12.40
CA CYS A 87 1.07 -1.76 13.29
C CYS A 87 2.16 -2.51 14.10
N LEU A 88 3.30 -2.82 13.48
CA LEU A 88 4.43 -3.50 14.12
C LEU A 88 5.33 -2.55 14.91
N ARG A 89 5.21 -1.24 14.71
CA ARG A 89 5.97 -0.23 15.45
C ARG A 89 5.40 -0.10 16.86
N VAL A 90 5.72 -1.07 17.69
CA VAL A 90 5.57 -0.98 19.14
C VAL A 90 6.48 0.18 19.62
N LYS A 91 5.89 1.31 20.01
CA LYS A 91 6.60 2.33 20.77
C LYS A 91 6.75 1.79 22.19
N PHE A 92 7.95 1.37 22.54
CA PHE A 92 8.32 1.19 23.94
C PHE A 92 8.60 2.60 24.48
N GLU A 93 7.74 3.07 25.39
CA GLU A 93 7.92 4.29 26.17
C GLU A 93 8.70 3.99 27.44
#